data_AF-A0A6B1IT14-F1
#
_entry.id   AF-A0A6B1IT14-F1
#
_cell.length_a   1.000
_cell.length_b   1.000
_cell.length_c   1.000
_cell.angle_alpha   90.00
_cell.angle_beta   90.00
_cell.angle_gamma   90.00
#
_symmetry.space_group_name_H-M   'P 1'
#
loop_
_entity.id
_entity.type
_entity.pdbx_description
1 polymer ?
#
loop_
_entity_poly.entity_id
_entity_poly.type
_entity_poly.pdbx_seq_one_letter_code
_entity_poly.pdbx_strand_id
1 'polypeptide(L)'
;LTKLGYRVHEANVGAFSSNYDRAVELYYYIKGGRVDYGAAHAAKYGHKRYGRTYEGIMPDWEPGKKIHLVGHSMGGQTIRLMEHFLRNGNQEEIDYQRQYGGTVSDLFKGGQDNMVSTITTLGTPHNGTPAADKLGSTKFIKDTINRIGKIGGTKALDLELGFSQWGFKQQPNESY
;
A
#
# COMPACT_ATOMS: atom_id res chain seq x y z
N LEU A 1 17.90 15.50 -5.51
CA LEU A 1 17.64 15.05 -6.90
C LEU A 1 16.90 16.10 -7.72
N THR A 2 15.83 16.71 -7.19
CA THR A 2 15.07 17.77 -7.90
C THR A 2 15.90 18.99 -8.27
N LYS A 3 16.80 19.45 -7.39
CA LYS A 3 17.76 20.54 -7.69
C LYS A 3 18.73 20.22 -8.85
N LEU A 4 18.87 18.94 -9.22
CA LEU A 4 19.70 18.47 -10.32
C LEU A 4 18.87 18.21 -11.60
N GLY A 5 17.58 18.59 -11.62
CA GLY A 5 16.69 18.44 -12.78
C GLY A 5 15.92 17.11 -12.85
N TYR A 6 16.06 16.21 -11.88
CA TYR A 6 15.31 14.94 -11.87
C TYR A 6 13.92 15.10 -11.27
N ARG A 7 12.90 14.56 -11.94
CA ARG A 7 11.55 14.42 -11.39
C ARG A 7 11.53 13.24 -10.41
N VAL A 8 11.38 13.54 -9.12
CA VAL A 8 11.37 12.55 -8.04
C VAL A 8 10.19 12.77 -7.12
N HIS A 9 9.67 11.69 -6.57
CA HIS A 9 8.51 11.68 -5.70
C HIS A 9 8.73 10.70 -4.56
N GLU A 10 8.18 11.01 -3.38
CA GLU A 10 8.24 10.15 -2.20
C GLU A 10 6.85 9.61 -1.91
N ALA A 11 6.66 8.31 -2.12
CA ALA A 11 5.36 7.68 -1.90
C ALA A 11 5.02 7.64 -0.40
N ASN A 12 3.81 8.08 -0.06
CA ASN A 12 3.26 7.92 1.27
C ASN A 12 2.28 6.74 1.26
N VAL A 13 2.69 5.62 1.86
CA VAL A 13 1.88 4.40 2.00
C VAL A 13 1.92 3.95 3.45
N GLY A 14 0.95 3.12 3.86
CA GLY A 14 0.78 2.67 5.24
C GLY A 14 2.07 2.13 5.86
N ALA A 15 2.48 2.74 6.98
CA ALA A 15 3.75 2.42 7.65
C ALA A 15 3.76 1.02 8.28
N PHE A 16 2.59 0.56 8.71
CA PHE A 16 2.40 -0.73 9.39
C PHE A 16 1.46 -1.69 8.64
N SER A 17 0.99 -1.31 7.47
CA SER A 17 0.09 -2.14 6.67
C SER A 17 0.83 -3.27 5.98
N SER A 18 0.09 -4.28 5.52
CA SER A 18 0.65 -5.42 4.80
C SER A 18 1.34 -4.97 3.49
N ASN A 19 2.22 -5.80 2.93
CA ASN A 19 2.76 -5.53 1.59
C ASN A 19 1.64 -5.43 0.54
N TYR A 20 0.52 -6.16 0.72
CA TYR A 20 -0.65 -6.10 -0.16
C TYR A 20 -1.26 -4.71 -0.12
N ASP A 21 -1.66 -4.23 1.06
CA ASP A 21 -2.28 -2.92 1.25
C ASP A 21 -1.37 -1.81 0.72
N ARG A 22 -0.07 -1.87 1.05
CA ARG A 22 0.92 -0.90 0.60
C ARG A 22 1.11 -0.91 -0.92
N ALA A 23 1.03 -2.08 -1.57
CA ALA A 23 1.15 -2.20 -3.01
C ALA A 23 -0.05 -1.56 -3.72
N VAL A 24 -1.26 -1.79 -3.19
CA VAL A 24 -2.48 -1.15 -3.67
C VAL A 24 -2.40 0.37 -3.47
N GLU A 25 -2.02 0.83 -2.27
CA GLU A 25 -1.84 2.26 -2.00
C GLU A 25 -0.79 2.89 -2.89
N LEU A 26 0.32 2.20 -3.18
CA LEU A 26 1.35 2.70 -4.08
C LEU A 26 0.83 2.89 -5.52
N TYR A 27 0.02 1.94 -6.01
CA TYR A 27 -0.63 2.08 -7.31
C TYR A 27 -1.48 3.34 -7.37
N TYR A 28 -2.35 3.56 -6.38
CA TYR A 28 -3.22 4.74 -6.35
C TYR A 28 -2.47 6.03 -6.03
N TYR A 29 -1.36 5.99 -5.29
CA TYR A 29 -0.48 7.16 -5.12
C TYR A 29 0.08 7.62 -6.46
N ILE A 30 0.44 6.68 -7.35
CA ILE A 30 0.96 6.98 -8.69
C ILE A 30 -0.18 7.41 -9.62
N LYS A 31 -1.17 6.53 -9.81
CA LYS A 31 -2.24 6.67 -10.79
C LYS A 31 -3.32 7.67 -10.39
N GLY A 32 -3.48 7.95 -9.10
CA GLY A 32 -4.60 8.70 -8.55
C GLY A 32 -5.86 7.85 -8.41
N GLY A 33 -6.81 8.36 -7.64
CA GLY A 33 -8.08 7.71 -7.37
C GLY A 33 -8.22 7.17 -5.95
N ARG A 34 -9.38 6.55 -5.68
CA ARG A 34 -9.71 5.98 -4.38
C ARG A 34 -9.13 4.58 -4.25
N VAL A 35 -8.37 4.35 -3.19
CA VAL A 35 -7.78 3.05 -2.88
C VAL A 35 -8.88 2.00 -2.79
N ASP A 36 -8.78 0.96 -3.62
CA ASP A 36 -9.62 -0.25 -3.60
C ASP A 36 -8.72 -1.46 -3.29
N TYR A 37 -8.74 -1.92 -2.04
CA TYR A 37 -8.00 -3.08 -1.56
C TYR A 37 -8.55 -4.41 -2.08
N GLY A 38 -9.64 -4.41 -2.85
CA GLY A 38 -10.26 -5.64 -3.36
C GLY A 38 -11.36 -6.16 -2.44
N ALA A 39 -12.41 -6.70 -3.05
CA ALA A 39 -13.56 -7.22 -2.33
C ALA A 39 -13.25 -8.53 -1.62
N ALA A 40 -12.53 -9.43 -2.27
CA ALA A 40 -12.17 -10.72 -1.71
C ALA A 40 -11.21 -10.55 -0.52
N HIS A 41 -10.17 -9.73 -0.71
CA HIS A 41 -9.17 -9.44 0.30
C HIS A 41 -9.81 -8.79 1.54
N ALA A 42 -10.63 -7.75 1.34
CA ALA A 42 -11.34 -7.07 2.43
C ALA A 42 -12.25 -8.02 3.20
N ALA A 43 -13.02 -8.88 2.50
CA ALA A 43 -13.89 -9.87 3.14
C ALA A 43 -13.11 -10.93 3.93
N LYS A 44 -11.97 -11.38 3.39
CA LYS A 44 -11.10 -12.40 3.99
C LYS A 44 -10.39 -11.93 5.25
N TYR A 45 -9.87 -10.70 5.23
CA TYR A 45 -9.07 -10.15 6.34
C TYR A 45 -9.87 -9.25 7.29
N GLY A 46 -11.12 -8.94 6.97
CA GLY A 46 -12.02 -8.24 7.88
C GLY A 46 -11.70 -6.75 8.04
N HIS A 47 -11.29 -6.07 6.96
CA HIS A 47 -11.08 -4.62 6.94
C HIS A 47 -11.85 -3.96 5.80
N LYS A 48 -11.92 -2.63 5.80
CA LYS A 48 -12.61 -1.86 4.75
C LYS A 48 -11.96 -2.12 3.39
N ARG A 49 -12.81 -2.37 2.38
CA ARG A 49 -12.39 -2.47 0.97
C ARG A 49 -11.81 -1.16 0.44
N TYR A 50 -12.42 -0.03 0.79
CA TYR A 50 -12.00 1.27 0.29
C TYR A 50 -11.22 2.06 1.33
N GLY A 51 -10.06 2.57 0.91
CA GLY A 51 -9.21 3.45 1.70
C GLY A 51 -9.35 4.92 1.32
N ARG A 52 -8.25 5.66 1.52
CA ARG A 52 -8.08 7.07 1.14
C ARG A 52 -8.12 7.29 -0.37
N THR A 53 -8.20 8.56 -0.77
CA THR A 53 -8.14 8.98 -2.18
C THR A 53 -6.85 9.77 -2.40
N TYR A 54 -6.12 9.43 -3.45
CA TYR A 54 -4.92 10.15 -3.89
C TYR A 54 -5.23 10.99 -5.12
N GLU A 55 -4.59 12.16 -5.26
CA GLU A 55 -4.66 12.95 -6.49
C GLU A 55 -3.95 12.24 -7.66
N GLY A 56 -2.88 11.50 -7.37
CA GLY A 56 -2.06 10.81 -8.36
C GLY A 56 -0.92 11.68 -8.86
N ILE A 57 0.33 11.25 -8.65
CA ILE A 57 1.50 11.98 -9.17
C ILE A 57 1.67 11.86 -10.69
N MET A 58 1.01 10.87 -11.30
CA MET A 58 1.00 10.61 -12.73
C MET A 58 -0.36 10.01 -13.16
N PRO A 59 -1.42 10.83 -13.25
CA PRO A 59 -2.78 10.34 -13.55
C PRO A 59 -2.91 9.63 -14.90
N ASP A 60 -2.04 9.98 -15.84
CA ASP A 60 -1.97 9.39 -17.17
C ASP A 60 -1.06 8.15 -17.25
N TRP A 61 -0.60 7.61 -16.11
CA TRP A 61 0.27 6.43 -16.04
C TRP A 61 -0.37 5.18 -16.65
N GLU A 62 0.23 4.66 -17.72
CA GLU A 62 -0.29 3.55 -18.54
C GLU A 62 0.87 2.87 -19.29
N PRO A 63 0.67 1.71 -19.94
CA PRO A 63 1.70 1.02 -20.69
C PRO A 63 2.43 1.94 -21.68
N GLY A 64 3.76 1.95 -21.63
CA GLY A 64 4.61 2.86 -22.42
C GLY A 64 5.10 4.08 -21.66
N LYS A 65 4.39 4.51 -20.60
CA LYS A 65 4.81 5.62 -19.74
C LYS A 65 5.44 5.07 -18.45
N LYS A 66 6.74 4.81 -18.52
CA LYS A 66 7.44 4.06 -17.46
C LYS A 66 7.90 4.93 -16.30
N ILE A 67 7.97 4.31 -15.13
CA ILE A 67 8.59 4.89 -13.93
C ILE A 67 9.74 4.02 -13.40
N HIS A 68 10.63 4.62 -12.62
CA HIS A 68 11.67 3.94 -11.87
C HIS A 68 11.26 3.84 -10.40
N LEU A 69 11.33 2.64 -9.83
CA LEU A 69 10.92 2.39 -8.45
C LEU A 69 12.13 2.03 -7.60
N VAL A 70 12.36 2.82 -6.55
CA VAL A 70 13.45 2.60 -5.59
C VAL A 70 12.84 2.32 -4.22
N GLY A 71 13.06 1.10 -3.71
CA GLY A 71 12.50 0.63 -2.44
C GLY A 71 13.56 0.44 -1.37
N HIS A 72 13.44 1.16 -0.26
CA HIS A 72 14.22 0.88 0.95
C HIS A 72 13.48 -0.12 1.86
N SER A 73 14.19 -1.08 2.44
CA SER A 73 13.63 -2.07 3.37
C SER A 73 12.37 -2.74 2.81
N MET A 74 11.26 -2.79 3.57
CA MET A 74 9.97 -3.35 3.13
C MET A 74 9.43 -2.73 1.83
N GLY A 75 9.83 -1.49 1.48
CA GLY A 75 9.45 -0.84 0.23
C GLY A 75 9.82 -1.65 -1.02
N GLY A 76 10.92 -2.41 -0.99
CA GLY A 76 11.30 -3.27 -2.11
C GLY A 76 10.34 -4.45 -2.32
N GLN A 77 9.76 -5.00 -1.25
CA GLN A 77 8.73 -6.05 -1.35
C GLN A 77 7.40 -5.47 -1.85
N THR A 78 7.03 -4.28 -1.35
CA THR A 78 5.84 -3.54 -1.79
C THR A 78 5.88 -3.29 -3.30
N ILE A 79 7.00 -2.77 -3.82
CA ILE A 79 7.19 -2.50 -5.24
C ILE A 79 7.06 -3.78 -6.09
N ARG A 80 7.71 -4.87 -5.66
CA ARG A 80 7.64 -6.16 -6.37
C ARG A 80 6.21 -6.69 -6.44
N LEU A 81 5.42 -6.54 -5.37
CA LEU A 81 4.05 -7.02 -5.34
C LEU A 81 3.10 -6.15 -6.19
N MET A 82 3.25 -4.83 -6.15
CA MET A 82 2.48 -3.94 -7.04
C MET A 82 2.74 -4.28 -8.51
N GLU A 83 4.01 -4.50 -8.88
CA GLU A 83 4.38 -4.87 -10.24
C GLU A 83 3.82 -6.25 -10.64
N HIS A 84 3.80 -7.21 -9.72
CA HIS A 84 3.14 -8.48 -9.92
C HIS A 84 1.64 -8.31 -10.22
N PHE A 85 0.93 -7.46 -9.48
CA PHE A 85 -0.49 -7.16 -9.75
C PHE A 85 -0.69 -6.49 -11.10
N LEU A 86 0.15 -5.52 -11.48
CA LEU A 86 0.06 -4.90 -12.80
C LEU A 86 0.16 -5.94 -13.92
N ARG A 87 1.15 -6.84 -13.85
CA ARG A 87 1.34 -7.85 -14.90
C ARG A 87 0.28 -8.94 -14.87
N ASN A 88 0.01 -9.52 -13.70
CA ASN A 88 -0.74 -10.78 -13.59
C ASN A 88 -2.15 -10.61 -13.02
N GLY A 89 -2.46 -9.44 -12.46
CA GLY A 89 -3.70 -9.19 -11.74
C GLY A 89 -3.73 -9.91 -10.40
N ASN A 90 -4.95 -10.08 -9.88
CA ASN A 90 -5.22 -10.90 -8.71
C ASN A 90 -6.42 -11.82 -9.02
N GLN A 91 -6.12 -13.11 -9.19
CA GLN A 91 -7.14 -14.10 -9.57
C GLN A 91 -8.24 -14.26 -8.53
N GLU A 92 -7.93 -14.13 -7.23
CA GLU A 92 -8.91 -14.21 -6.14
C GLU A 92 -9.95 -13.08 -6.26
N GLU A 93 -9.51 -11.86 -6.61
CA GLU A 93 -10.40 -10.72 -6.83
C GLU A 93 -11.24 -10.87 -8.11
N ILE A 94 -10.63 -11.39 -9.18
CA ILE A 94 -11.33 -11.66 -10.44
C ILE A 94 -12.44 -12.69 -10.23
N ASP A 95 -12.14 -13.80 -9.56
CA ASP A 95 -13.11 -14.87 -9.32
C ASP A 95 -14.22 -14.43 -8.35
N TYR A 96 -13.86 -13.66 -7.32
CA TYR A 96 -14.84 -13.07 -6.42
C TYR A 96 -15.81 -12.14 -7.16
N GLN A 97 -15.30 -11.27 -8.05
CA GLN A 97 -16.14 -10.39 -8.87
C GLN A 97 -17.02 -11.17 -9.85
N ARG A 98 -16.55 -12.29 -10.41
CA ARG A 98 -17.38 -13.18 -11.26
C ARG A 98 -18.49 -13.86 -10.47
N GLN A 99 -18.21 -14.28 -9.24
CA GLN A 99 -19.17 -15.01 -8.40
C GLN A 99 -20.22 -14.11 -7.77
N TYR A 100 -19.82 -12.94 -7.26
CA TYR A 100 -20.68 -12.05 -6.48
C TYR A 100 -21.07 -10.77 -7.22
N GLY A 101 -20.56 -10.54 -8.43
CA GLY A 101 -20.79 -9.33 -9.21
C GLY A 101 -20.03 -8.11 -8.67
N GLY A 102 -20.41 -6.93 -9.16
CA GLY A 102 -19.81 -5.67 -8.75
C GLY A 102 -18.53 -5.30 -9.54
N THR A 103 -17.72 -4.43 -8.94
CA THR A 103 -16.52 -3.85 -9.57
C THR A 103 -15.24 -4.55 -9.11
N VAL A 104 -14.23 -4.53 -9.97
CA VAL A 104 -12.85 -4.93 -9.66
C VAL A 104 -11.91 -3.82 -10.12
N SER A 105 -10.95 -3.45 -9.25
CA SER A 105 -9.91 -2.46 -9.54
C SER A 105 -9.11 -2.85 -10.79
N ASP A 106 -8.74 -1.87 -11.62
CA ASP A 106 -7.91 -2.12 -12.80
C ASP A 106 -6.59 -2.79 -12.44
N LEU A 107 -6.00 -2.44 -11.28
CA LEU A 107 -4.80 -3.08 -10.73
C LEU A 107 -4.92 -4.60 -10.67
N PHE A 108 -6.11 -5.15 -10.40
CA PHE A 108 -6.30 -6.59 -10.23
C PHE A 108 -6.68 -7.32 -11.51
N LYS A 109 -6.88 -6.62 -12.64
CA LYS A 109 -7.21 -7.25 -13.92
C LYS A 109 -5.99 -7.87 -14.63
N GLY A 110 -4.79 -7.40 -14.29
CA GLY A 110 -3.55 -7.80 -14.96
C GLY A 110 -3.41 -7.21 -16.36
N GLY A 111 -2.38 -7.63 -17.09
CA GLY A 111 -2.10 -7.19 -18.47
C GLY A 111 -1.55 -5.76 -18.60
N GLN A 112 -1.19 -5.11 -17.50
CA GLN A 112 -0.64 -3.75 -17.46
C GLN A 112 0.90 -3.76 -17.45
N ASP A 113 1.50 -4.40 -18.45
CA ASP A 113 2.96 -4.43 -18.58
C ASP A 113 3.51 -3.10 -19.13
N ASN A 114 4.84 -2.97 -19.21
CA ASN A 114 5.52 -1.81 -19.81
C ASN A 114 5.25 -0.49 -19.06
N MET A 115 4.89 -0.55 -17.77
CA MET A 115 4.62 0.59 -16.88
C MET A 115 5.74 0.86 -15.87
N VAL A 116 6.57 -0.14 -15.56
CA VAL A 116 7.73 -0.03 -14.67
C VAL A 116 9.00 -0.27 -15.48
N SER A 117 9.95 0.65 -15.44
CA SER A 117 11.24 0.51 -16.13
C SER A 117 12.26 -0.23 -15.28
N THR A 118 12.35 0.09 -13.99
CA THR A 118 13.33 -0.52 -13.07
C THR A 118 12.75 -0.67 -11.68
N ILE A 119 13.21 -1.71 -10.99
CA ILE A 119 13.02 -1.92 -9.57
C ILE A 119 14.41 -2.01 -8.93
N THR A 120 14.73 -1.06 -8.05
CA THR A 120 15.98 -1.05 -7.29
C THR A 120 15.66 -1.16 -5.81
N THR A 121 16.29 -2.09 -5.09
CA THR A 121 15.99 -2.34 -3.68
C THR A 121 17.22 -2.15 -2.81
N LEU A 122 17.08 -1.44 -1.68
CA LEU A 122 18.15 -1.14 -0.73
C LEU A 122 17.80 -1.71 0.64
N GLY A 123 18.61 -2.67 1.14
CA GLY A 123 18.38 -3.28 2.45
C GLY A 123 17.03 -4.00 2.59
N THR A 124 16.44 -4.44 1.48
CA THR A 124 15.13 -5.10 1.49
C THR A 124 15.24 -6.54 2.02
N PRO A 125 14.42 -6.93 3.02
CA PRO A 125 14.41 -8.29 3.55
C PRO A 125 13.65 -9.23 2.59
N HIS A 126 14.19 -9.48 1.39
CA HIS A 126 13.54 -10.33 0.38
C HIS A 126 13.24 -11.74 0.88
N ASN A 127 14.05 -12.26 1.80
CA ASN A 127 13.89 -13.56 2.44
C ASN A 127 13.45 -13.46 3.91
N GLY A 128 12.83 -12.33 4.29
CA GLY A 128 12.53 -12.02 5.69
C GLY A 128 13.76 -11.58 6.46
N THR A 129 13.61 -11.46 7.78
CA THR A 129 14.72 -11.16 8.69
C THR A 129 14.50 -11.87 10.02
N PRO A 130 15.52 -12.55 10.59
CA PRO A 130 15.41 -13.15 11.91
C PRO A 130 15.02 -12.15 13.00
N ALA A 131 15.23 -10.85 12.78
CA ALA A 131 14.75 -9.82 13.70
C ALA A 131 13.22 -9.84 13.82
N ALA A 132 12.49 -10.04 12.73
CA ALA A 132 11.04 -10.18 12.74
C ALA A 132 10.60 -11.51 13.38
N ASP A 133 11.35 -12.59 13.12
CA ASP A 133 11.04 -13.91 13.68
C ASP A 133 11.30 -14.00 15.19
N LYS A 134 12.36 -13.32 15.67
CA LYS A 134 12.76 -13.25 17.09
C LYS A 134 12.02 -12.18 17.88
N LEU A 135 11.60 -11.10 17.24
CA LEU A 135 10.60 -10.18 17.78
C LEU A 135 9.25 -10.89 17.73
N GLY A 136 9.02 -11.83 18.64
CA GLY A 136 7.73 -12.51 18.76
C GLY A 136 6.59 -11.50 18.63
N SER A 137 5.56 -11.87 17.86
CA SER A 137 4.47 -10.99 17.42
C SER A 137 4.00 -10.02 18.50
N THR A 138 3.95 -10.45 19.76
CA THR A 138 3.57 -9.65 20.93
C THR A 138 4.47 -8.44 21.21
N LYS A 139 5.80 -8.52 21.01
CA LYS A 139 6.72 -7.38 21.25
C LYS A 139 6.67 -6.38 20.11
N PHE A 140 6.64 -6.85 18.87
CA PHE A 140 6.42 -6.00 17.70
C PHE A 140 5.04 -5.30 17.77
N ILE A 141 3.98 -6.02 18.15
CA ILE A 141 2.64 -5.46 18.38
C ILE A 141 2.68 -4.42 19.51
N LYS A 142 3.30 -4.73 20.66
CA LYS A 142 3.44 -3.77 21.76
C LYS A 142 4.23 -2.52 21.36
N ASP A 143 5.33 -2.67 20.63
CA ASP A 143 6.15 -1.55 20.17
C ASP A 143 5.42 -0.72 19.10
N THR A 144 4.65 -1.38 18.24
CA THR A 144 3.77 -0.72 17.25
C THR A 144 2.66 0.05 17.95
N ILE A 145 1.93 -0.56 18.90
CA ILE A 145 0.91 0.09 19.72
C ILE A 145 1.51 1.25 20.52
N ASN A 146 2.70 1.08 21.13
CA ASN A 146 3.38 2.14 21.86
C ASN A 146 3.81 3.30 20.96
N ARG A 147 4.28 3.01 19.74
CA ARG A 147 4.60 4.05 18.75
C ARG A 147 3.35 4.78 18.27
N ILE A 148 2.27 4.05 18.01
CA ILE A 148 0.95 4.62 17.67
C ILE A 148 0.47 5.51 18.82
N GLY A 149 0.50 5.03 20.06
CA GLY A 149 0.06 5.79 21.23
C GLY A 149 0.91 7.04 21.50
N LYS A 150 2.24 6.96 21.31
CA LYS A 150 3.14 8.13 21.43
C LYS A 150 2.90 9.19 20.37
N ILE A 151 2.52 8.79 19.16
CA ILE A 151 2.23 9.71 18.04
C ILE A 151 0.79 10.26 18.14
N GLY A 152 -0.17 9.42 18.53
CA GLY A 152 -1.58 9.79 18.71
C GLY A 152 -1.85 10.64 19.96
N GLY A 153 -0.93 10.64 20.95
CA GLY A 153 -1.02 11.52 22.13
C GLY A 153 -0.78 13.01 21.83
N THR A 154 -0.24 13.33 20.65
CA THR A 154 -0.11 14.70 20.16
C THR A 154 -1.29 15.05 19.25
N LYS A 155 -2.25 15.83 19.75
CA LYS A 155 -3.40 16.40 18.99
C LYS A 155 -3.03 17.18 17.71
N ALA A 156 -1.74 17.35 17.42
CA ALA A 156 -1.19 18.17 16.35
C ALA A 156 -0.69 17.37 15.13
N LEU A 157 -0.72 16.04 15.15
CA LEU A 157 -0.21 15.21 14.06
C LEU A 157 -1.35 14.37 13.47
N ASP A 158 -1.94 14.85 12.37
CA ASP A 158 -2.86 14.10 11.51
C ASP A 158 -2.06 13.04 10.71
N LEU A 159 -1.41 12.12 11.45
CA LEU A 159 -0.49 11.14 10.89
C LEU A 159 -1.24 9.85 10.54
N GLU A 160 -1.57 9.67 9.26
CA GLU A 160 -2.21 8.44 8.77
C GLU A 160 -1.19 7.29 8.67
N LEU A 161 -1.09 6.48 9.73
CA LEU A 161 -0.14 5.38 9.86
C LEU A 161 -0.48 4.10 9.04
N GLY A 162 -1.53 4.15 8.21
CA GLY A 162 -1.99 3.00 7.42
C GLY A 162 -2.93 2.03 8.16
N PHE A 163 -3.72 2.57 9.10
CA PHE A 163 -4.68 1.80 9.89
C PHE A 163 -6.15 2.23 9.67
N SER A 164 -6.39 3.20 8.80
CA SER A 164 -7.73 3.77 8.56
C SER A 164 -8.70 2.73 7.99
N GLN A 165 -8.21 1.78 7.19
CA GLN A 165 -8.96 0.64 6.67
C GLN A 165 -9.39 -0.35 7.76
N TRP A 166 -8.64 -0.43 8.86
CA TRP A 166 -8.95 -1.26 10.03
C TRP A 166 -9.90 -0.59 11.02
N GLY A 167 -10.37 0.62 10.73
CA GLY A 167 -11.29 1.35 11.60
C GLY A 167 -10.62 2.17 12.70
N PHE A 168 -9.28 2.21 12.77
CA PHE A 168 -8.54 3.06 13.71
C PHE A 168 -8.50 4.52 13.26
N LYS A 169 -9.68 5.13 13.12
CA LYS A 169 -9.86 6.57 12.92
C LYS A 169 -11.05 7.01 13.77
N GLN A 170 -10.75 7.77 14.83
CA GLN A 170 -11.76 8.29 15.74
C GLN A 170 -12.79 9.10 14.97
N GLN A 171 -14.07 8.79 15.18
CA GLN A 171 -15.15 9.57 14.58
C GLN A 171 -15.37 10.88 15.36
N PRO A 172 -15.93 11.94 14.73
CA PRO A 172 -16.09 13.25 15.38
C PRO A 172 -16.82 13.24 16.73
N ASN A 173 -17.62 12.20 17.02
CA ASN A 173 -18.41 12.05 18.24
C ASN A 173 -18.09 10.77 19.02
N GLU A 174 -16.91 10.16 18.79
CA GLU A 174 -16.47 8.97 19.51
C GLU A 174 -15.62 9.38 20.71
N SER A 175 -16.01 8.95 21.92
CA SER A 175 -15.21 9.17 23.13
C SER A 175 -13.92 8.35 23.07
N TYR A 176 -12.86 8.83 23.74
CA TYR A 176 -11.63 8.07 23.96
C TYR A 176 -11.85 6.83 24.82
#